data_AF-A0A2V9VRW9-F1
#
_entry.id   AF-A0A2V9VRW9-F1
#
_cell.length_a   1.000
_cell.length_b   1.000
_cell.length_c   1.000
_cell.angle_alpha   90.00
_cell.angle_beta   90.00
_cell.angle_gamma   90.00
#
_symmetry.space_group_name_H-M   'P 1'
#
loop_
_entity.id
_entity.type
_entity.pdbx_description
1 polymer ?
#
loop_
_entity_poly.entity_id
_entity_poly.type
_entity_poly.pdbx_seq_one_letter_code
_entity_poly.pdbx_strand_id
1 'polypeptide(L)'
;MKALHNLRLIGIALALVIIAGTAGFHFIEGWSWFDGFYMVVTTLTTIGYQETHPLSHAGRVFNICVIATGVSLVFLGIGALTQALLEFELRSFFGRRKMEREIDRLTDHYIIC
;
A
#
# COMPACT_ATOMS: atom_id res chain seq x y z
N MET A 1 2.93 -0.62 15.82
CA MET A 1 2.73 0.86 15.65
C MET A 1 3.57 1.39 14.50
N LYS A 2 4.88 1.05 14.42
CA LYS A 2 5.73 1.40 13.27
C LYS A 2 5.23 0.79 11.95
N ALA A 3 4.82 -0.48 11.94
CA ALA A 3 4.24 -1.11 10.74
C ALA A 3 2.99 -0.38 10.21
N LEU A 4 2.09 0.05 11.10
CA LEU A 4 0.89 0.79 10.71
C LEU A 4 1.23 2.17 10.13
N HIS A 5 2.26 2.83 10.64
CA HIS A 5 2.76 4.10 10.10
C HIS A 5 3.35 3.92 8.69
N ASN A 6 4.19 2.89 8.50
CA ASN A 6 4.77 2.56 7.20
C ASN A 6 3.67 2.25 6.16
N LEU A 7 2.64 1.49 6.55
CA LEU A 7 1.51 1.17 5.70
C LEU A 7 0.74 2.43 5.26
N ARG A 8 0.54 3.39 6.19
CA ARG A 8 -0.08 4.69 5.87
C ARG A 8 0.76 5.50 4.89
N LEU A 9 2.09 5.55 5.09
CA LEU A 9 3.00 6.24 4.17
C LEU A 9 2.97 5.64 2.76
N ILE A 10 3.01 4.31 2.66
CA ILE A 10 2.93 3.61 1.36
C ILE A 10 1.58 3.88 0.69
N GLY A 11 0.47 3.84 1.45
CA GLY A 11 -0.85 4.16 0.91
C GLY A 11 -0.96 5.59 0.36
N ILE A 12 -0.38 6.58 1.06
CA ILE A 12 -0.31 7.96 0.60
C ILE A 12 0.56 8.07 -0.65
N ALA A 13 1.72 7.42 -0.67
CA ALA A 13 2.61 7.41 -1.84
C ALA A 13 1.93 6.79 -3.06
N LEU A 14 1.19 5.69 -2.88
CA LEU A 14 0.42 5.05 -3.95
C LEU A 14 -0.66 6.00 -4.51
N ALA A 15 -1.41 6.67 -3.63
CA ALA A 15 -2.42 7.65 -4.04
C ALA A 15 -1.79 8.81 -4.82
N LEU A 16 -0.62 9.30 -4.40
CA LEU A 16 0.13 10.33 -5.13
C LEU A 16 0.57 9.85 -6.51
N VAL A 17 1.05 8.61 -6.65
CA VAL A 17 1.42 8.03 -7.95
C VAL A 17 0.19 7.90 -8.85
N ILE A 18 -0.96 7.51 -8.31
CA ILE A 18 -2.22 7.42 -9.09
C ILE A 18 -2.64 8.80 -9.61
N ILE A 19 -2.63 9.81 -8.74
CA ILE A 19 -3.01 11.18 -9.11
C ILE A 19 -2.01 11.76 -10.12
N ALA A 20 -0.70 11.60 -9.87
CA ALA A 20 0.35 12.09 -10.76
C ALA A 20 0.35 11.37 -12.11
N GLY A 21 0.13 10.06 -12.12
CA GLY A 21 -0.03 9.26 -13.33
C GLY A 21 -1.22 9.73 -14.16
N THR A 22 -2.37 9.89 -13.52
CA THR A 22 -3.62 10.36 -14.17
C THR A 22 -3.45 11.75 -14.75
N ALA A 23 -2.89 12.68 -13.97
CA ALA A 23 -2.60 14.04 -14.43
C ALA A 23 -1.59 14.04 -15.58
N GLY A 24 -0.55 13.20 -15.50
CA GLY A 24 0.43 13.05 -16.58
C GLY A 24 -0.19 12.60 -17.89
N PHE A 25 -1.06 11.59 -17.88
CA PHE A 25 -1.78 11.16 -19.09
C PHE A 25 -2.74 12.24 -19.61
N HIS A 26 -3.39 13.00 -18.72
CA HIS A 26 -4.25 14.11 -19.13
C HIS A 26 -3.46 15.24 -19.81
N PHE A 27 -2.31 15.66 -19.25
CA PHE A 27 -1.54 16.78 -19.77
C PHE A 27 -0.60 16.43 -20.93
N ILE A 28 -0.05 15.21 -20.96
CA ILE A 28 0.89 14.77 -22.01
C ILE A 28 0.12 14.29 -23.25
N GLU A 29 -0.90 13.47 -23.05
CA GLU A 29 -1.62 12.79 -24.14
C GLU A 29 -3.01 13.39 -24.40
N GLY A 30 -3.50 14.31 -23.57
CA GLY A 30 -4.82 14.91 -23.73
C GLY A 30 -5.98 13.97 -23.43
N TRP A 31 -5.74 12.85 -22.74
CA TRP A 31 -6.77 11.86 -22.44
C TRP A 31 -7.78 12.38 -21.42
N SER A 32 -8.98 11.79 -21.39
CA SER A 32 -9.93 12.11 -20.34
C SER A 32 -9.38 11.71 -18.95
N TRP A 33 -9.78 12.43 -17.90
CA TRP A 33 -9.36 12.12 -16.52
C TRP A 33 -9.64 10.66 -16.14
N PHE A 34 -10.77 10.12 -16.62
CA PHE A 34 -11.17 8.74 -16.35
C PHE A 34 -10.30 7.73 -17.10
N ASP A 35 -9.97 7.99 -18.37
CA ASP A 35 -9.11 7.09 -19.15
C ASP A 35 -7.68 7.06 -18.60
N GLY A 36 -7.15 8.22 -18.17
CA GLY A 36 -5.86 8.30 -17.50
C GLY A 36 -5.85 7.53 -16.18
N PHE A 37 -6.90 7.67 -15.37
CA PHE A 37 -7.06 6.92 -14.12
C PHE A 37 -7.17 5.41 -14.36
N TYR A 38 -7.99 5.01 -15.33
CA TYR A 38 -8.16 3.61 -15.71
C TYR A 38 -6.86 2.99 -16.22
N MET A 39 -6.08 3.72 -17.02
CA MET A 39 -4.75 3.29 -17.47
C MET A 39 -3.80 3.06 -16.28
N VAL A 40 -3.74 4.00 -15.33
CA VAL A 40 -2.87 3.85 -14.15
C VAL A 40 -3.31 2.68 -13.28
N VAL A 41 -4.62 2.53 -13.02
CA VAL A 41 -5.14 1.43 -12.19
C VAL A 41 -4.84 0.07 -12.82
N THR A 42 -5.14 -0.12 -14.11
CA THR A 42 -4.87 -1.38 -14.83
C THR A 42 -3.37 -1.71 -14.89
N THR A 43 -2.52 -0.68 -14.89
CA THR A 43 -1.07 -0.82 -14.83
C THR A 43 -0.61 -1.28 -13.44
N LEU A 44 -1.08 -0.62 -12.37
CA LEU A 44 -0.72 -0.95 -10.98
C LEU A 44 -1.23 -2.33 -10.54
N THR A 45 -2.39 -2.74 -11.03
CA THR A 45 -2.93 -4.09 -10.79
C THR A 45 -2.26 -5.16 -11.64
N THR A 46 -1.27 -4.80 -12.46
CA THR A 46 -0.53 -5.71 -13.35
C THR A 46 -1.42 -6.45 -14.36
N ILE A 47 -2.63 -5.94 -14.63
CA ILE A 47 -3.53 -6.49 -15.67
C ILE A 47 -2.93 -6.21 -17.05
N GLY A 48 -2.41 -5.00 -17.27
CA GLY A 48 -1.54 -4.66 -18.40
C GLY A 48 -2.11 -5.05 -19.77
N TYR A 49 -3.35 -4.67 -20.07
CA TYR A 49 -4.08 -5.14 -21.26
C TYR A 49 -3.48 -4.60 -22.57
N GLN A 50 -3.85 -3.38 -22.94
CA GLN A 50 -3.28 -2.57 -24.00
C GLN A 50 -3.37 -1.11 -23.56
N GLU A 51 -2.62 -0.24 -24.23
CA GLU A 51 -2.77 1.21 -24.06
C GLU A 51 -4.23 1.58 -24.34
N THR A 52 -4.89 2.31 -23.43
CA THR A 52 -6.30 2.72 -23.60
C THR A 52 -6.50 3.57 -24.84
N HIS A 53 -5.48 4.35 -25.19
CA HIS A 53 -5.34 5.14 -26.41
C HIS A 53 -3.88 5.04 -26.88
N PRO A 54 -3.58 5.34 -28.15
CA PRO A 54 -2.21 5.31 -28.64
C PRO A 54 -1.32 6.31 -27.89
N LEU A 55 -0.23 5.84 -27.28
CA LEU A 55 0.72 6.68 -26.57
C LEU A 55 1.75 7.30 -27.51
N SER A 56 2.01 8.60 -27.33
CA SER A 56 3.17 9.26 -27.92
C SER A 56 4.48 8.70 -27.36
N HIS A 57 5.61 9.01 -28.01
CA HIS A 57 6.92 8.60 -27.51
C HIS A 57 7.20 9.14 -26.09
N ALA A 58 6.74 10.37 -25.80
CA ALA A 58 6.86 10.97 -24.48
C ALA A 58 5.97 10.27 -23.45
N GLY A 59 4.72 9.94 -23.81
CA GLY A 59 3.80 9.18 -22.97
C GLY A 59 4.31 7.79 -22.62
N ARG A 60 5.00 7.11 -23.56
CA ARG A 60 5.64 5.81 -23.29
C ARG A 60 6.76 5.92 -22.26
N VAL A 61 7.63 6.91 -22.38
CA VAL A 61 8.70 7.15 -21.39
C VAL A 61 8.10 7.47 -20.03
N PHE A 62 7.06 8.30 -19.98
CA PHE A 62 6.32 8.59 -18.76
C PHE A 62 5.69 7.34 -18.16
N ASN A 63 5.03 6.52 -18.97
CA ASN A 63 4.39 5.29 -18.53
C ASN A 63 5.41 4.30 -17.94
N ILE A 64 6.61 4.19 -18.52
CA ILE A 64 7.69 3.37 -17.94
C ILE A 64 8.04 3.83 -16.51
N CYS A 65 8.11 5.14 -16.26
CA CYS A 65 8.35 5.68 -14.92
C CYS A 65 7.19 5.36 -13.96
N VAL A 66 5.94 5.49 -14.41
CA VAL A 66 4.74 5.15 -13.62
C VAL A 66 4.71 3.67 -13.27
N ILE A 67 5.02 2.79 -14.22
CA ILE A 67 5.14 1.34 -14.00
C ILE A 67 6.20 1.06 -12.95
N ALA A 68 7.43 1.55 -13.16
CA ALA A 68 8.56 1.26 -12.28
C ALA A 68 8.30 1.71 -10.84
N THR A 69 7.76 2.91 -10.64
CA THR A 69 7.46 3.46 -9.31
C THR A 69 6.23 2.82 -8.70
N GLY A 70 5.15 2.74 -9.47
CA GLY A 70 3.86 2.26 -9.03
C GLY A 70 3.85 0.79 -8.64
N VAL A 71 4.36 -0.08 -9.52
CA VAL A 71 4.43 -1.53 -9.27
C VAL A 71 5.34 -1.80 -8.07
N SER A 72 6.49 -1.13 -7.97
CA SER A 72 7.39 -1.26 -6.81
C SER A 72 6.69 -0.90 -5.49
N LEU A 73 5.90 0.18 -5.47
CA LEU A 73 5.13 0.58 -4.29
C LEU A 73 4.05 -0.44 -3.92
N VAL A 74 3.38 -1.05 -4.89
CA VAL A 74 2.41 -2.13 -4.64
C VAL A 74 3.10 -3.31 -3.96
N PHE A 75 4.24 -3.77 -4.49
CA PHE A 75 5.02 -4.86 -3.89
C PHE A 75 5.48 -4.54 -2.46
N LEU A 76 6.00 -3.32 -2.23
CA LEU A 76 6.36 -2.86 -0.89
C LEU A 76 5.14 -2.81 0.04
N GLY A 77 3.98 -2.41 -0.47
CA GLY A 77 2.71 -2.39 0.26
C GLY A 77 2.28 -3.78 0.71
N ILE A 78 2.37 -4.78 -0.17
CA ILE A 78 2.09 -6.18 0.17
C ILE A 78 3.05 -6.67 1.26
N GLY A 79 4.36 -6.40 1.12
CA GLY A 79 5.36 -6.77 2.12
C GLY A 79 5.07 -6.14 3.49
N ALA A 80 4.76 -4.85 3.52
CA ALA A 80 4.42 -4.12 4.74
C ALA A 80 3.12 -4.62 5.37
N LEU A 81 2.12 -4.99 4.56
CA LEU A 81 0.87 -5.58 5.04
C LEU A 81 1.12 -6.92 5.72
N THR A 82 1.90 -7.80 5.08
CA THR A 82 2.28 -9.10 5.66
C THR A 82 3.00 -8.91 7.00
N GLN A 83 3.96 -7.98 7.09
CA GLN A 83 4.62 -7.64 8.35
C GLN A 83 3.65 -7.14 9.41
N ALA A 84 2.69 -6.29 9.03
CA ALA A 84 1.67 -5.79 9.95
C ALA A 84 0.75 -6.91 10.49
N LEU A 85 0.37 -7.87 9.64
CA LEU A 85 -0.42 -9.04 10.05
C LEU A 85 0.36 -9.94 11.01
N LEU A 86 1.64 -10.20 10.73
CA LEU A 86 2.51 -10.96 11.63
C LEU A 86 2.70 -10.26 12.99
N GLU A 87 2.92 -8.94 12.99
CA GLU A 87 2.97 -8.16 14.24
C GLU A 87 1.65 -8.24 15.03
N PHE A 88 0.51 -8.27 14.34
CA PHE A 88 -0.81 -8.34 14.95
C PHE A 88 -1.05 -9.71 15.60
N GLU A 89 -0.75 -10.81 14.92
CA GLU A 89 -0.83 -12.16 15.47
C GLU A 89 0.11 -12.37 16.65
N LEU A 90 1.37 -11.91 16.55
CA LEU A 90 2.32 -12.01 17.66
C LEU A 90 1.85 -11.22 18.89
N ARG A 91 1.27 -10.03 18.69
CA ARG A 91 0.70 -9.24 19.80
C ARG A 91 -0.50 -9.92 20.45
N SER A 92 -1.40 -10.53 19.68
CA SER A 92 -2.57 -11.23 20.25
C SER A 92 -2.14 -12.46 21.06
N PHE A 93 -1.12 -13.18 20.59
CA PHE A 93 -0.63 -14.39 21.24
C PHE A 93 0.26 -14.10 22.47
N PHE A 94 1.14 -13.10 22.41
CA PHE A 94 2.02 -12.74 23.53
C PHE A 94 1.36 -11.81 24.56
N GLY A 95 0.37 -11.00 24.17
CA GLY A 95 -0.28 -10.05 25.08
C GLY A 95 -0.99 -10.74 26.26
N ARG A 96 -1.67 -11.85 25.99
CA ARG A 96 -2.43 -12.59 27.01
C ARG A 96 -1.53 -13.38 27.95
N ARG A 97 -0.51 -14.06 27.42
CA ARG A 97 0.50 -14.77 28.23
C ARG A 97 1.38 -13.86 29.07
N LYS A 98 1.67 -12.64 28.60
CA LYS A 98 2.42 -11.67 29.41
C LYS A 98 1.59 -11.18 30.58
N MET A 99 0.32 -10.86 30.35
CA MET A 99 -0.63 -10.49 31.41
C MET A 99 -0.81 -11.62 32.43
N GLU A 100 -1.00 -12.86 31.98
CA GLU A 100 -1.09 -14.05 32.86
C GLU A 100 0.19 -14.25 33.69
N ARG A 101 1.38 -14.10 33.09
CA ARG A 101 2.64 -14.20 33.84
C ARG A 101 2.89 -13.05 34.82
N GLU A 102 2.38 -11.86 34.53
CA GLU A 102 2.41 -10.73 35.47
C GLU A 102 1.44 -10.97 36.64
N ILE A 103 0.26 -11.56 36.37
CA ILE A 103 -0.70 -11.98 37.40
C ILE A 103 -0.13 -13.12 38.26
N ASP A 104 0.49 -14.15 37.66
CA ASP A 104 1.13 -15.26 38.39
C ASP A 104 2.31 -14.81 39.26
N ARG A 105 2.96 -13.70 38.91
CA ARG A 105 4.04 -13.10 39.73
C ARG A 105 3.54 -12.29 40.92
N LEU A 106 2.25 -11.97 40.98
CA LEU A 106 1.65 -11.25 42.10
C LEU A 106 1.29 -12.25 43.20
N THR A 107 2.08 -12.30 44.27
CA THR A 107 1.73 -12.99 45.50
C THR A 107 0.86 -12.08 46.37
N ASP A 108 -0.20 -12.64 46.96
CA ASP A 108 -1.15 -11.94 47.86
C ASP A 108 -2.12 -10.96 47.15
N HIS A 109 -2.59 -11.32 45.95
CA HIS A 109 -3.60 -10.53 45.23
C HIS A 109 -5.01 -11.10 45.42
N TYR A 110 -5.98 -10.21 45.63
CA TYR A 110 -7.40 -10.54 45.69
C TYR A 110 -8.10 -10.04 44.43
N ILE A 111 -8.76 -10.94 43.70
CA ILE A 111 -9.58 -10.61 42.54
C ILE A 111 -10.99 -10.31 43.06
N ILE A 112 -11.41 -9.05 42.96
CA ILE A 112 -12.77 -8.63 43.33
C ILE A 112 -13.58 -8.55 42.03
N CYS A 113 -14.66 -9.32 41.98
CA CYS A 113 -15.55 -9.51 40.83
C CYS A 113 -16.67 -8.48 40.75
#